data_AF-A0A2E9Z0V9-F1
#
_entry.id   AF-A0A2E9Z0V9-F1
#
_cell.length_a   1.000
_cell.length_b   1.000
_cell.length_c   1.000
_cell.angle_alpha   90.00
_cell.angle_beta   90.00
_cell.angle_gamma   90.00
#
_symmetry.space_group_name_H-M   'P 1'
#
loop_
_entity.id
_entity.type
_entity.pdbx_description
1 polymer ?
#
loop_
_entity_poly.entity_id
_entity_poly.type
_entity_poly.pdbx_seq_one_letter_code
_entity_poly.pdbx_strand_id
1 'polypeptide(L)'
;MNWIAKLAAKAPVPIFIARGPDAPDETDRLHLNPALTIVDTPRAASILLVAGTLPHALKMYLHRLHDQLPHPRATVFWHSSPTEPFSNAVEIAHGDDLASVLLRTRAALLGGERASDADVLPDEPANEWQGVGPHGQGGKGMMGGTPYGRPMAMTDDDIRDGLKLDAYTAEFGPFLPMLPAGMILKLTLQGDIIQDVAVVSPPYEDARKGREIRALLRLLGLPTLANRMLVENAHRDAGFKRLVTLSGVRMAIPPDLGRTHDGSDVRSRFEHLLKDPFSPQKPHLTGLDLGDLLEGREWQEAMLILNSFDNVSLRKICANTRTNADEDSSEQTSGGHENMDHSAHGGH
;
A
#
# COMPACT_ATOMS: atom_id res chain seq x y z
N MET A 1 36.87 -11.76 5.47
CA MET A 1 35.68 -12.42 4.85
C MET A 1 35.14 -13.47 5.82
N ASN A 2 34.02 -13.20 6.51
CA ASN A 2 33.45 -14.10 7.52
C ASN A 2 32.72 -15.30 6.85
N TRP A 3 32.95 -16.53 7.31
CA TRP A 3 32.32 -17.75 6.77
C TRP A 3 30.78 -17.73 6.89
N ILE A 4 30.26 -17.03 7.91
CA ILE A 4 28.82 -16.80 8.11
C ILE A 4 28.22 -16.03 6.93
N ALA A 5 28.92 -14.98 6.45
CA ALA A 5 28.46 -14.18 5.32
C ALA A 5 28.38 -15.02 4.03
N LYS A 6 29.36 -15.90 3.80
CA LYS A 6 29.34 -16.82 2.65
C LYS A 6 28.21 -17.83 2.70
N LEU A 7 27.83 -18.29 3.89
CA LEU A 7 26.69 -19.20 4.06
C LEU A 7 25.37 -18.45 3.85
N ALA A 8 25.23 -17.27 4.46
CA ALA A 8 24.03 -16.43 4.35
C ALA A 8 23.78 -15.98 2.89
N ALA A 9 24.84 -15.75 2.11
CA ALA A 9 24.72 -15.41 0.68
C ALA A 9 24.13 -16.52 -0.20
N LYS A 10 23.97 -17.76 0.31
CA LYS A 10 23.29 -18.86 -0.38
C LYS A 10 21.79 -18.92 -0.12
N ALA A 11 21.29 -18.15 0.86
CA ALA A 11 19.86 -18.09 1.13
C ALA A 11 19.13 -17.31 0.02
N PRO A 12 17.83 -17.58 -0.21
CA PRO A 12 17.02 -16.77 -1.10
C PRO A 12 17.09 -15.28 -0.74
N VAL A 13 17.18 -14.41 -1.75
CA VAL A 13 17.34 -12.97 -1.54
C VAL A 13 15.99 -12.35 -1.17
N PRO A 14 15.84 -11.76 0.03
CA PRO A 14 14.60 -11.11 0.41
C PRO A 14 14.50 -9.73 -0.24
N ILE A 15 13.47 -9.53 -1.05
CA ILE A 15 13.28 -8.36 -1.92
C ILE A 15 11.91 -7.75 -1.67
N PHE A 16 11.88 -6.44 -1.49
CA PHE A 16 10.65 -5.65 -1.57
C PHE A 16 10.59 -4.94 -2.92
N ILE A 17 9.44 -4.94 -3.58
CA ILE A 17 9.27 -4.39 -4.93
C ILE A 17 8.52 -3.05 -4.84
N ALA A 18 9.19 -1.96 -5.23
CA ALA A 18 8.54 -0.70 -5.54
C ALA A 18 8.25 -0.66 -7.04
N ARG A 19 6.96 -0.58 -7.40
CA ARG A 19 6.51 -0.69 -8.79
C ARG A 19 6.14 0.66 -9.40
N GLY A 20 6.67 0.94 -10.58
CA GLY A 20 6.23 2.01 -11.49
C GLY A 20 5.15 1.56 -12.47
N PRO A 21 4.48 2.51 -13.17
CA PRO A 21 3.43 2.22 -14.14
C PRO A 21 3.90 1.39 -15.35
N ASP A 22 5.15 1.57 -15.77
CA ASP A 22 5.83 0.88 -16.88
C ASP A 22 6.63 -0.35 -16.42
N ALA A 23 6.42 -0.83 -15.19
CA ALA A 23 7.10 -2.01 -14.68
C ALA A 23 6.77 -3.25 -15.55
N PRO A 24 7.79 -4.02 -15.96
CA PRO A 24 7.60 -5.18 -16.84
C PRO A 24 6.71 -6.26 -16.21
N ASP A 25 5.97 -7.01 -17.03
CA ASP A 25 5.10 -8.11 -16.60
C ASP A 25 5.88 -9.22 -15.89
N GLU A 26 7.14 -9.39 -16.27
CA GLU A 26 8.12 -10.30 -15.68
C GLU A 26 8.33 -10.04 -14.18
N THR A 27 8.00 -8.84 -13.69
CA THR A 27 8.07 -8.51 -12.25
C THR A 27 7.25 -9.48 -11.41
N ASP A 28 6.06 -9.89 -11.86
CA ASP A 28 5.25 -10.85 -11.11
C ASP A 28 5.88 -12.25 -11.11
N ARG A 29 6.58 -12.62 -12.20
CA ARG A 29 7.23 -13.93 -12.36
C ARG A 29 8.42 -14.13 -11.43
N LEU A 30 8.90 -13.08 -10.76
CA LEU A 30 9.94 -13.19 -9.74
C LEU A 30 9.53 -14.10 -8.58
N HIS A 31 8.23 -14.20 -8.28
CA HIS A 31 7.71 -15.15 -7.30
C HIS A 31 7.91 -16.63 -7.66
N LEU A 32 8.25 -16.93 -8.93
CA LEU A 32 8.54 -18.29 -9.39
C LEU A 32 10.02 -18.67 -9.24
N ASN A 33 10.90 -17.70 -8.96
CA ASN A 33 12.32 -17.95 -8.82
C ASN A 33 12.65 -18.37 -7.37
N PRO A 34 13.09 -19.61 -7.12
CA PRO A 34 13.36 -20.09 -5.76
C PRO A 34 14.58 -19.42 -5.09
N ALA A 35 15.42 -18.73 -5.87
CA ALA A 35 16.55 -17.96 -5.33
C ALA A 35 16.12 -16.58 -4.80
N LEU A 36 14.87 -16.19 -5.02
CA LEU A 36 14.30 -14.91 -4.59
C LEU A 36 13.18 -15.16 -3.58
N THR A 37 13.01 -14.23 -2.64
CA THR A 37 11.86 -14.20 -1.73
C THR A 37 11.29 -12.82 -1.76
N ILE A 38 10.16 -12.65 -2.45
CA ILE A 38 9.44 -11.39 -2.46
C ILE A 38 8.70 -11.27 -1.13
N VAL A 39 9.03 -10.24 -0.35
CA VAL A 39 8.48 -10.02 0.99
C VAL A 39 7.41 -8.92 0.98
N ASP A 40 6.46 -9.03 1.90
CA ASP A 40 5.31 -8.10 1.96
C ASP A 40 5.58 -6.83 2.79
N THR A 41 6.73 -6.76 3.46
CA THR A 41 7.16 -5.61 4.24
C THR A 41 8.60 -5.21 3.93
N PRO A 42 8.92 -3.92 3.78
CA PRO A 42 10.29 -3.45 3.59
C PRO A 42 11.21 -3.90 4.72
N ARG A 43 10.68 -4.06 5.93
CA ARG A 43 11.47 -4.48 7.10
C ARG A 43 12.01 -5.92 7.01
N ALA A 44 11.43 -6.73 6.13
CA ALA A 44 11.89 -8.09 5.87
C ALA A 44 12.83 -8.18 4.66
N ALA A 45 13.04 -7.07 3.93
CA ALA A 45 13.87 -7.05 2.73
C ALA A 45 15.31 -6.68 3.03
N SER A 46 16.21 -7.11 2.15
CA SER A 46 17.60 -6.63 2.09
C SER A 46 17.90 -5.89 0.79
N ILE A 47 17.02 -6.06 -0.22
CA ILE A 47 17.09 -5.33 -1.47
C ILE A 47 15.73 -4.67 -1.73
N LEU A 48 15.77 -3.38 -2.05
CA LEU A 48 14.65 -2.65 -2.65
C LEU A 48 14.78 -2.72 -4.17
N LEU A 49 13.86 -3.41 -4.84
CA LEU A 49 13.80 -3.46 -6.30
C LEU A 49 12.82 -2.39 -6.79
N VAL A 50 13.33 -1.37 -7.47
CA VAL A 50 12.53 -0.38 -8.19
C VAL A 50 12.31 -0.87 -9.61
N ALA A 51 11.12 -1.39 -9.89
CA ALA A 51 10.75 -1.91 -11.20
C ALA A 51 9.95 -0.86 -11.97
N GLY A 52 10.47 -0.41 -13.11
CA GLY A 52 9.91 0.68 -13.92
C GLY A 52 10.29 2.08 -13.41
N THR A 53 9.88 3.08 -14.17
CA THR A 53 10.07 4.52 -13.93
C THR A 53 9.05 5.03 -12.91
N LEU A 54 9.51 5.51 -11.76
CA LEU A 54 8.61 6.12 -10.79
C LEU A 54 8.24 7.57 -11.17
N PRO A 55 6.94 7.93 -11.15
CA PRO A 55 6.51 9.31 -11.29
C PRO A 55 7.17 10.23 -10.25
N HIS A 56 7.45 11.48 -10.62
CA HIS A 56 8.11 12.45 -9.74
C HIS A 56 7.38 12.62 -8.40
N ALA A 57 6.05 12.67 -8.43
CA ALA A 57 5.20 12.80 -7.24
C ALA A 57 5.38 11.66 -6.22
N LEU A 58 5.89 10.50 -6.66
CA LEU A 58 6.06 9.32 -5.82
C LEU A 58 7.48 9.14 -5.27
N LYS A 59 8.43 10.01 -5.64
CA LYS A 59 9.82 9.91 -5.19
C LYS A 59 9.95 10.00 -3.66
N MET A 60 9.20 10.89 -3.01
CA MET A 60 9.21 11.01 -1.55
C MET A 60 8.72 9.73 -0.84
N TYR A 61 7.75 9.03 -1.42
CA TYR A 61 7.30 7.73 -0.90
C TYR A 61 8.39 6.67 -1.06
N LEU A 62 9.15 6.69 -2.16
CA LEU A 62 10.28 5.79 -2.36
C LEU A 62 11.38 6.04 -1.31
N HIS A 63 11.68 7.30 -0.99
CA HIS A 63 12.69 7.64 0.03
C HIS A 63 12.28 7.09 1.41
N ARG A 64 11.02 7.30 1.80
CA ARG A 64 10.47 6.73 3.06
C ARG A 64 10.51 5.21 3.06
N LEU A 65 10.18 4.57 1.94
CA LEU A 65 10.23 3.12 1.80
C LEU A 65 11.66 2.59 1.93
N HIS A 66 12.61 3.22 1.25
CA HIS A 66 14.02 2.87 1.28
C HIS A 66 14.57 2.87 2.72
N ASP A 67 14.29 3.93 3.49
CA ASP A 67 14.81 4.06 4.86
C ASP A 67 14.10 3.13 5.86
N GLN A 68 13.00 2.46 5.47
CA GLN A 68 12.39 1.40 6.27
C GLN A 68 13.09 0.03 6.13
N LEU A 69 13.92 -0.16 5.09
CA LEU A 69 14.71 -1.39 4.95
C LEU A 69 15.82 -1.44 6.02
N PRO A 70 16.04 -2.60 6.67
CA PRO A 70 17.12 -2.76 7.62
C PRO A 70 18.49 -2.78 6.93
N HIS A 71 19.51 -2.23 7.59
CA HIS A 71 20.90 -2.40 7.16
C HIS A 71 21.39 -3.84 7.40
N PRO A 72 22.30 -4.38 6.55
CA PRO A 72 22.77 -3.78 5.30
C PRO A 72 21.74 -3.94 4.17
N ARG A 73 21.47 -2.84 3.46
CA ARG A 73 20.50 -2.76 2.35
C ARG A 73 21.14 -2.29 1.04
N ALA A 74 20.51 -2.62 -0.09
CA ALA A 74 20.80 -2.01 -1.39
C ALA A 74 19.52 -1.76 -2.19
N THR A 75 19.60 -0.78 -3.08
CA THR A 75 18.57 -0.45 -4.05
C THR A 75 19.01 -0.89 -5.44
N VAL A 76 18.10 -1.51 -6.17
CA VAL A 76 18.32 -2.00 -7.54
C VAL A 76 17.23 -1.42 -8.43
N PHE A 77 17.61 -0.76 -9.50
CA PHE A 77 16.70 -0.20 -10.51
C PHE A 77 16.64 -1.14 -11.73
N TRP A 78 15.43 -1.44 -12.17
CA TRP A 78 15.14 -2.32 -13.29
C TRP A 78 14.14 -1.67 -14.24
N HIS A 79 14.49 -1.55 -15.53
CA HIS A 79 13.73 -0.76 -16.51
C HIS A 79 13.56 0.73 -16.13
N SER A 80 14.48 1.23 -15.32
CA SER A 80 14.61 2.65 -15.00
C SER A 80 16.06 2.92 -14.58
N SER A 81 16.47 4.17 -14.69
CA SER A 81 17.80 4.59 -14.24
C SER A 81 17.72 5.20 -12.84
N PRO A 82 18.73 4.96 -11.98
CA PRO A 82 18.80 5.62 -10.68
C PRO A 82 18.83 7.14 -10.83
N THR A 83 18.10 7.82 -9.95
CA THR A 83 18.17 9.28 -9.82
C THR A 83 18.60 9.63 -8.42
N GLU A 84 19.18 10.82 -8.21
CA GLU A 84 19.44 11.35 -6.87
C GLU A 84 18.23 11.15 -5.95
N PRO A 85 18.44 10.70 -4.70
CA PRO A 85 19.72 10.44 -4.03
C PRO A 85 20.31 9.03 -4.24
N PHE A 86 19.71 8.23 -5.13
CA PHE A 86 20.10 6.84 -5.38
C PHE A 86 21.21 6.68 -6.42
N SER A 87 22.10 7.67 -6.61
CA SER A 87 23.14 7.60 -7.66
C SER A 87 24.11 6.43 -7.49
N ASN A 88 24.25 5.87 -6.29
CA ASN A 88 25.03 4.65 -6.01
C ASN A 88 24.25 3.34 -6.16
N ALA A 89 22.95 3.39 -6.46
CA ALA A 89 22.11 2.21 -6.63
C ALA A 89 22.55 1.39 -7.85
N VAL A 90 22.24 0.10 -7.83
CA VAL A 90 22.56 -0.80 -8.93
C VAL A 90 21.54 -0.63 -10.05
N GLU A 91 21.98 -0.20 -11.22
CA GLU A 91 21.16 -0.25 -12.43
C GLU A 91 21.35 -1.59 -13.14
N ILE A 92 20.25 -2.21 -13.56
CA ILE A 92 20.31 -3.43 -14.37
C ILE A 92 20.49 -3.05 -15.83
N ALA A 93 21.63 -3.45 -16.39
CA ALA A 93 21.93 -3.21 -17.79
C ALA A 93 21.04 -4.05 -18.71
N HIS A 94 20.86 -3.58 -19.94
CA HIS A 94 20.09 -4.31 -20.95
C HIS A 94 20.71 -5.69 -21.22
N GLY A 95 19.92 -6.75 -21.09
CA GLY A 95 20.34 -8.13 -21.30
C GLY A 95 20.91 -8.85 -20.08
N ASP A 96 21.08 -8.17 -18.95
CA ASP A 96 21.48 -8.81 -17.70
C ASP A 96 20.35 -9.70 -17.14
N ASP A 97 20.74 -10.84 -16.58
CA ASP A 97 19.82 -11.66 -15.79
C ASP A 97 19.58 -11.01 -14.43
N LEU A 98 18.37 -10.48 -14.24
CA LEU A 98 17.92 -9.80 -13.02
C LEU A 98 18.18 -10.64 -11.76
N ALA A 99 17.87 -11.95 -11.79
CA ALA A 99 18.05 -12.80 -10.61
C ALA A 99 19.54 -12.92 -10.22
N SER A 100 20.41 -13.09 -11.21
CA SER A 100 21.86 -13.11 -11.01
C SER A 100 22.38 -11.77 -10.48
N VAL A 101 21.87 -10.63 -10.97
CA VAL A 101 22.24 -9.31 -10.44
C VAL A 101 21.85 -9.20 -8.96
N LEU A 102 20.61 -9.55 -8.60
CA LEU A 102 20.13 -9.52 -7.21
C LEU A 102 20.96 -10.41 -6.27
N LEU A 103 21.28 -11.63 -6.71
CA LEU A 103 22.14 -12.56 -5.97
C LEU A 103 23.54 -12.00 -5.75
N ARG A 104 24.17 -11.45 -6.80
CA ARG A 104 25.51 -10.83 -6.70
C ARG A 104 25.49 -9.62 -5.78
N THR A 105 24.48 -8.74 -5.90
CA THR A 105 24.32 -7.57 -5.02
C THR A 105 24.20 -7.99 -3.56
N ARG A 106 23.37 -8.99 -3.27
CA ARG A 106 23.21 -9.51 -1.90
C ARG A 106 24.50 -10.13 -1.36
N ALA A 107 25.21 -10.90 -2.17
CA ALA A 107 26.48 -11.49 -1.79
C ALA A 107 27.55 -10.43 -1.51
N ALA A 108 27.64 -9.39 -2.36
CA ALA A 108 28.57 -8.27 -2.18
C ALA A 108 28.27 -7.46 -0.90
N LEU A 109 26.99 -7.21 -0.59
CA LEU A 109 26.57 -6.57 0.66
C LEU A 109 27.01 -7.37 1.89
N LEU A 110 26.74 -8.68 1.90
CA LEU A 110 27.09 -9.55 3.02
C LEU A 110 28.61 -9.76 3.14
N GLY A 111 29.32 -9.79 2.01
CA GLY A 111 30.78 -9.88 1.95
C GLY A 111 31.50 -8.60 2.37
N GLY A 112 30.80 -7.46 2.42
CA GLY A 112 31.38 -6.14 2.65
C GLY A 112 32.10 -5.55 1.42
N GLU A 113 31.95 -6.18 0.25
CA GLU A 113 32.46 -5.66 -1.03
C GLU A 113 31.64 -4.47 -1.51
N ARG A 114 30.35 -4.45 -1.15
CA ARG A 114 29.45 -3.32 -1.35
C ARG A 114 29.05 -2.75 0.01
N ALA A 115 29.18 -1.44 0.17
CA ALA A 115 28.64 -0.74 1.33
C ALA A 115 27.10 -0.78 1.31
N SER A 116 26.49 -0.80 2.50
CA SER A 116 25.05 -0.57 2.57
C SER A 116 24.72 0.81 2.01
N ASP A 117 23.58 0.92 1.32
CA ASP A 117 23.03 2.23 0.98
C ASP A 117 22.79 3.02 2.28
N ALA A 118 23.11 4.32 2.25
CA ALA A 118 22.97 5.24 3.39
C ALA A 118 21.54 5.78 3.48
N ASP A 119 21.14 6.24 4.67
CA ASP A 119 19.85 6.92 4.85
C ASP A 119 19.72 8.13 3.93
N VAL A 120 18.52 8.28 3.35
CA VAL A 120 18.19 9.35 2.42
C VAL A 120 17.51 10.52 3.13
N LEU A 121 16.64 10.20 4.08
CA LEU A 121 15.93 11.17 4.89
C LEU A 121 16.78 11.58 6.10
N PRO A 122 16.62 12.82 6.59
CA PRO A 122 17.28 13.24 7.82
C PRO A 122 16.79 12.41 9.00
N ASP A 123 17.69 12.13 9.95
CA ASP A 123 17.36 11.51 11.24
C ASP A 123 16.75 12.56 12.19
N GLU A 124 15.60 13.09 11.79
CA GLU A 124 14.86 14.10 12.53
C GLU A 124 13.38 13.68 12.65
N PRO A 125 12.73 13.99 13.78
CA PRO A 125 11.32 13.70 13.95
C PRO A 125 10.48 14.45 12.91
N ALA A 126 9.44 13.80 12.39
CA ALA A 126 8.64 14.34 11.29
C ALA A 126 7.89 15.65 11.63
N ASN A 127 7.62 15.90 12.90
CA ASN A 127 7.09 17.16 13.39
C ASN A 127 7.95 17.66 14.55
N GLU A 128 7.99 18.98 14.72
CA GLU A 128 8.63 19.58 15.89
C GLU A 128 7.96 19.09 17.17
N TRP A 129 8.77 18.78 18.18
CA TRP A 129 8.24 18.41 19.49
C TRP A 129 7.63 19.63 20.17
N GLN A 130 6.33 19.58 20.45
CA GLN A 130 5.61 20.62 21.18
C GLN A 130 5.08 20.04 22.50
N GLY A 131 5.72 20.41 23.61
CA GLY A 131 5.23 20.15 24.96
C GLY A 131 4.33 21.27 25.45
N VAL A 132 3.13 20.96 25.93
CA VAL A 132 2.25 21.94 26.57
C VAL A 132 2.68 22.11 28.04
N GLY A 133 3.21 23.29 28.39
CA GLY A 133 3.56 23.66 29.77
C GLY A 133 4.83 24.52 29.90
N PRO A 134 5.04 25.24 31.03
CA PRO A 134 6.13 26.21 31.21
C PRO A 134 7.55 25.61 31.15
N HIS A 135 7.68 24.28 31.16
CA HIS A 135 8.97 23.58 31.13
C HIS A 135 9.03 22.45 30.09
N GLY A 136 8.11 22.44 29.11
CA GLY A 136 8.02 21.34 28.12
C GLY A 136 7.64 19.98 28.73
N GLN A 137 7.33 19.93 30.03
CA GLN A 137 6.80 18.76 30.71
C GLN A 137 5.29 18.75 30.46
N GLY A 138 4.76 17.75 29.76
CA GLY A 138 3.34 17.62 29.42
C GLY A 138 2.44 17.90 30.63
N GLY A 139 1.82 19.08 30.64
CA GLY A 139 0.98 19.56 31.73
C GLY A 139 -0.45 19.07 31.59
N LYS A 140 -0.98 18.54 32.69
CA LYS A 140 -2.41 18.25 33.00
C LYS A 140 -3.35 18.10 31.79
N GLY A 141 -3.19 16.98 31.11
CA GLY A 141 -4.04 16.55 30.00
C GLY A 141 -3.18 15.75 29.04
N MET A 142 -2.97 14.47 29.34
CA MET A 142 -2.15 13.54 28.54
C MET A 142 -2.64 13.33 27.09
N MET A 143 -3.57 14.14 26.58
CA MET A 143 -4.34 13.91 25.36
C MET A 143 -4.12 15.00 24.28
N GLY A 144 -3.15 15.91 24.44
CA GLY A 144 -2.96 17.01 23.48
C GLY A 144 -1.50 17.43 23.34
N GLY A 145 -0.82 16.91 22.31
CA GLY A 145 0.54 17.30 21.94
C GLY A 145 1.08 16.44 20.80
N THR A 146 2.33 16.71 20.41
CA THR A 146 3.05 15.96 19.36
C THR A 146 4.25 15.22 19.96
N PRO A 147 4.05 14.18 20.81
CA PRO A 147 5.15 13.42 21.40
C PRO A 147 6.08 12.86 20.33
N TYR A 148 7.38 13.11 20.44
CA TYR A 148 8.39 12.65 19.47
C TYR A 148 8.06 13.01 18.00
N GLY A 149 7.38 14.13 17.78
CA GLY A 149 6.99 14.56 16.44
C GLY A 149 5.89 13.71 15.81
N ARG A 150 5.13 12.92 16.59
CA ARG A 150 3.96 12.18 16.12
C ARG A 150 2.71 12.73 16.79
N PRO A 151 1.70 13.19 16.04
CA PRO A 151 0.41 13.58 16.61
C PRO A 151 -0.17 12.39 17.36
N MET A 152 -0.63 12.62 18.59
CA MET A 152 -1.42 11.62 19.30
C MET A 152 -2.77 11.45 18.57
N ALA A 153 -3.22 10.22 18.38
CA ALA A 153 -4.56 9.97 17.88
C ALA A 153 -5.58 10.53 18.88
N MET A 154 -6.50 11.35 18.38
CA MET A 154 -7.62 11.83 19.18
C MET A 154 -8.75 10.81 19.13
N THR A 155 -9.58 10.76 20.16
CA THR A 155 -10.74 9.86 20.17
C THR A 155 -11.90 10.44 19.39
N ASP A 156 -12.59 9.62 18.60
CA ASP A 156 -13.84 9.98 17.90
C ASP A 156 -14.89 8.86 18.02
N ASP A 157 -16.14 9.11 17.61
CA ASP A 157 -17.22 8.10 17.66
C ASP A 157 -17.03 7.00 16.61
N ASP A 158 -16.96 5.74 17.03
CA ASP A 158 -16.92 4.57 16.13
C ASP A 158 -18.28 4.37 15.45
N ILE A 159 -18.29 4.25 14.11
CA ILE A 159 -19.51 4.07 13.30
C ILE A 159 -20.38 2.86 13.69
N ARG A 160 -19.82 1.83 14.35
CA ARG A 160 -20.55 0.60 14.70
C ARG A 160 -21.41 0.77 15.94
N ASP A 161 -20.88 1.44 16.97
CA ASP A 161 -21.46 1.46 18.31
C ASP A 161 -21.39 2.82 19.03
N GLY A 162 -20.74 3.82 18.42
CA GLY A 162 -20.56 5.15 18.99
C GLY A 162 -19.58 5.20 20.15
N LEU A 163 -18.75 4.16 20.36
CA LEU A 163 -17.70 4.22 21.37
C LEU A 163 -16.60 5.19 20.93
N LYS A 164 -16.09 5.96 21.90
CA LYS A 164 -14.97 6.87 21.68
C LYS A 164 -13.65 6.09 21.58
N LEU A 165 -13.17 5.88 20.35
CA LEU A 165 -11.92 5.15 20.05
C LEU A 165 -10.90 6.07 19.37
N ASP A 166 -9.62 5.73 19.51
CA ASP A 166 -8.52 6.45 18.87
C ASP A 166 -8.67 6.43 17.34
N ALA A 167 -8.83 7.61 16.73
CA ALA A 167 -8.90 7.80 15.30
C ALA A 167 -7.50 8.07 14.73
N TYR A 168 -7.06 7.21 13.82
CA TYR A 168 -5.76 7.30 13.17
C TYR A 168 -5.93 7.60 11.67
N THR A 169 -5.56 8.80 11.26
CA THR A 169 -5.59 9.21 9.85
C THR A 169 -4.19 9.16 9.24
N ALA A 170 -4.03 8.42 8.14
CA ALA A 170 -2.77 8.33 7.42
C ALA A 170 -2.95 7.99 5.94
N GLU A 171 -1.90 8.23 5.15
CA GLU A 171 -1.80 7.80 3.77
C GLU A 171 -1.26 6.37 3.68
N PHE A 172 -1.95 5.52 2.91
CA PHE A 172 -1.61 4.13 2.66
C PHE A 172 -1.33 3.92 1.17
N GLY A 173 -0.09 3.54 0.84
CA GLY A 173 0.38 3.38 -0.54
C GLY A 173 1.70 4.12 -0.79
N PRO A 174 2.19 4.19 -2.04
CA PRO A 174 1.72 3.52 -3.25
C PRO A 174 2.26 2.09 -3.43
N PHE A 175 3.11 1.63 -2.49
CA PHE A 175 3.88 0.39 -2.61
C PHE A 175 3.39 -0.74 -1.71
N LEU A 176 2.23 -0.59 -1.06
CA LEU A 176 1.66 -1.64 -0.22
C LEU A 176 1.24 -2.84 -1.11
N PRO A 177 1.76 -4.06 -0.89
CA PRO A 177 1.49 -5.21 -1.77
C PRO A 177 0.01 -5.63 -1.82
N MET A 178 -0.75 -5.27 -0.79
CA MET A 178 -2.20 -5.50 -0.69
C MET A 178 -3.04 -4.45 -1.41
N LEU A 179 -2.44 -3.33 -1.85
CA LEU A 179 -3.14 -2.33 -2.67
C LEU A 179 -2.74 -2.49 -4.14
N PRO A 180 -3.66 -2.18 -5.07
CA PRO A 180 -3.29 -1.95 -6.46
C PRO A 180 -2.11 -0.97 -6.60
N ALA A 181 -1.14 -1.33 -7.45
CA ALA A 181 0.08 -0.52 -7.62
C ALA A 181 -0.24 0.93 -8.00
N GLY A 182 0.44 1.87 -7.34
CA GLY A 182 0.25 3.31 -7.56
C GLY A 182 -0.90 3.93 -6.75
N MET A 183 -1.78 3.12 -6.15
CA MET A 183 -2.90 3.61 -5.37
C MET A 183 -2.43 4.18 -4.03
N ILE A 184 -2.92 5.38 -3.68
CA ILE A 184 -2.73 6.01 -2.38
C ILE A 184 -4.09 6.43 -1.86
N LEU A 185 -4.45 5.93 -0.68
CA LEU A 185 -5.67 6.29 0.04
C LEU A 185 -5.28 7.00 1.33
N LYS A 186 -5.93 8.13 1.62
CA LYS A 186 -5.94 8.70 2.97
C LYS A 186 -7.11 8.06 3.70
N LEU A 187 -6.82 7.33 4.76
CA LEU A 187 -7.83 6.58 5.51
C LEU A 187 -7.80 7.04 6.96
N THR A 188 -8.99 7.16 7.55
CA THR A 188 -9.16 7.27 9.00
C THR A 188 -9.58 5.91 9.53
N LEU A 189 -8.76 5.34 10.43
CA LEU A 189 -8.99 4.04 11.03
C LEU A 189 -9.30 4.17 12.52
N GLN A 190 -10.23 3.36 13.02
CA GLN A 190 -10.42 3.11 14.45
C GLN A 190 -10.30 1.61 14.69
N GLY A 191 -9.17 1.20 15.28
CA GLY A 191 -8.76 -0.20 15.25
C GLY A 191 -8.52 -0.66 13.81
N ASP A 192 -9.29 -1.64 13.36
CA ASP A 192 -9.27 -2.17 11.99
C ASP A 192 -10.41 -1.67 11.10
N ILE A 193 -11.31 -0.83 11.62
CA ILE A 193 -12.44 -0.29 10.85
C ILE A 193 -12.05 0.99 10.14
N ILE A 194 -12.43 1.09 8.87
CA ILE A 194 -12.32 2.31 8.08
C ILE A 194 -13.51 3.22 8.41
N GLN A 195 -13.22 4.39 8.96
CA GLN A 195 -14.22 5.42 9.29
C GLN A 195 -14.43 6.40 8.14
N ASP A 196 -13.36 6.76 7.43
CA ASP A 196 -13.42 7.69 6.30
C ASP A 196 -12.32 7.33 5.27
N VAL A 197 -12.61 7.64 4.00
CA VAL A 197 -11.70 7.39 2.89
C VAL A 197 -11.67 8.57 1.92
N ALA A 198 -10.46 9.01 1.59
CA ALA A 198 -10.20 9.93 0.50
C ALA A 198 -9.15 9.38 -0.46
N VAL A 199 -9.30 9.69 -1.75
CA VAL A 199 -8.34 9.29 -2.79
C VAL A 199 -7.26 10.35 -2.92
N VAL A 200 -6.01 9.95 -2.68
CA VAL A 200 -4.82 10.77 -2.94
C VAL A 200 -4.29 10.48 -4.34
N SER A 201 -4.20 9.20 -4.69
CA SER A 201 -3.80 8.77 -6.03
C SER A 201 -4.55 7.51 -6.45
N PRO A 202 -5.18 7.48 -7.63
CA PRO A 202 -5.79 6.26 -8.15
C PRO A 202 -4.71 5.26 -8.59
N PRO A 203 -5.03 3.96 -8.69
CA PRO A 203 -4.07 2.96 -9.14
C PRO A 203 -3.61 3.24 -10.57
N TYR A 204 -2.43 2.76 -10.95
CA TYR A 204 -1.95 2.87 -12.34
C TYR A 204 -2.91 2.19 -13.31
N GLU A 205 -2.87 2.62 -14.56
CA GLU A 205 -3.50 1.89 -15.66
C GLU A 205 -2.71 0.60 -15.89
N ASP A 206 -3.11 -0.44 -15.18
CA ASP A 206 -2.47 -1.76 -15.22
C ASP A 206 -3.24 -2.65 -16.20
N ALA A 207 -2.63 -2.94 -17.34
CA ALA A 207 -3.21 -3.83 -18.35
C ALA A 207 -2.92 -5.32 -18.06
N ARG A 208 -2.23 -5.64 -16.95
CA ARG A 208 -1.85 -7.02 -16.63
C ARG A 208 -3.05 -7.89 -16.36
N LYS A 209 -3.15 -8.94 -17.16
CA LYS A 209 -4.26 -9.87 -17.10
C LYS A 209 -4.20 -10.77 -15.86
N GLY A 210 -5.35 -11.01 -15.23
CA GLY A 210 -5.51 -11.91 -14.09
C GLY A 210 -4.80 -11.46 -12.82
N ARG A 211 -4.50 -10.16 -12.66
CA ARG A 211 -3.89 -9.61 -11.45
C ARG A 211 -4.83 -9.73 -10.25
N GLU A 212 -6.12 -9.47 -10.47
CA GLU A 212 -7.18 -9.45 -9.46
C GLU A 212 -7.27 -10.82 -8.77
N ILE A 213 -7.36 -11.91 -9.54
CA ILE A 213 -7.42 -13.26 -8.98
C ILE A 213 -6.15 -13.62 -8.20
N ARG A 214 -4.96 -13.18 -8.66
CA ARG A 214 -3.71 -13.41 -7.93
C ARG A 214 -3.69 -12.63 -6.61
N ALA A 215 -4.11 -11.37 -6.62
CA ALA A 215 -4.18 -10.53 -5.44
C ALA A 215 -5.18 -11.11 -4.41
N LEU A 216 -6.39 -11.47 -4.84
CA LEU A 216 -7.39 -12.11 -3.97
C LEU A 216 -6.87 -13.42 -3.37
N LEU A 217 -6.26 -14.29 -4.17
CA LEU A 217 -5.67 -15.53 -3.65
C LEU A 217 -4.55 -15.27 -2.63
N ARG A 218 -3.75 -14.22 -2.78
CA ARG A 218 -2.74 -13.83 -1.78
C ARG A 218 -3.37 -13.35 -0.49
N LEU A 219 -4.33 -12.42 -0.58
CA LEU A 219 -5.04 -11.87 0.57
C LEU A 219 -5.77 -12.96 1.37
N LEU A 220 -6.26 -13.99 0.68
CA LEU A 220 -6.93 -15.14 1.28
C LEU A 220 -5.97 -16.24 1.74
N GLY A 221 -4.66 -15.95 1.83
CA GLY A 221 -3.66 -16.87 2.38
C GLY A 221 -3.24 -18.02 1.46
N LEU A 222 -3.44 -17.90 0.14
CA LEU A 222 -3.14 -18.92 -0.86
C LEU A 222 -2.06 -18.47 -1.88
N PRO A 223 -0.86 -18.03 -1.42
CA PRO A 223 0.16 -17.48 -2.31
C PRO A 223 0.68 -18.49 -3.34
N THR A 224 0.69 -19.79 -3.02
CA THR A 224 1.11 -20.85 -3.95
C THR A 224 0.14 -20.98 -5.13
N LEU A 225 -1.17 -20.86 -4.90
CA LEU A 225 -2.17 -20.86 -5.97
C LEU A 225 -2.09 -19.57 -6.79
N ALA A 226 -1.86 -18.43 -6.15
CA ALA A 226 -1.59 -17.18 -6.85
C ALA A 226 -0.33 -17.26 -7.73
N ASN A 227 0.74 -17.91 -7.27
CA ASN A 227 1.95 -18.12 -8.07
C ASN A 227 1.69 -19.06 -9.25
N ARG A 228 0.89 -20.11 -9.05
CA ARG A 228 0.53 -21.05 -10.14
C ARG A 228 -0.15 -20.34 -11.30
N MET A 229 -0.91 -19.27 -11.06
CA MET A 229 -1.53 -18.44 -12.11
C MET A 229 -0.53 -17.73 -13.04
N LEU A 230 0.75 -17.61 -12.64
CA LEU A 230 1.81 -17.05 -13.47
C LEU A 230 2.40 -18.07 -14.45
N VAL A 231 2.12 -19.35 -14.26
CA VAL A 231 2.50 -20.41 -15.21
C VAL A 231 1.56 -20.36 -16.40
N GLU A 232 2.12 -20.42 -17.61
CA GLU A 232 1.35 -20.37 -18.84
C GLU A 232 0.20 -21.38 -18.85
N ASN A 233 -0.98 -20.91 -19.24
CA ASN A 233 -2.21 -21.70 -19.34
C ASN A 233 -2.71 -22.36 -18.03
N ALA A 234 -2.15 -22.03 -16.86
CA ALA A 234 -2.59 -22.60 -15.58
C ALA A 234 -4.08 -22.39 -15.27
N HIS A 235 -4.67 -21.27 -15.71
CA HIS A 235 -6.11 -20.99 -15.57
C HIS A 235 -7.01 -21.95 -16.38
N ARG A 236 -6.48 -22.58 -17.44
CA ARG A 236 -7.20 -23.59 -18.25
C ARG A 236 -7.11 -24.98 -17.66
N ASP A 237 -6.17 -25.21 -16.75
CA ASP A 237 -6.01 -26.49 -16.07
C ASP A 237 -7.20 -26.74 -15.14
N ALA A 238 -7.97 -27.80 -15.42
CA ALA A 238 -9.07 -28.24 -14.58
C ALA A 238 -8.61 -28.55 -13.14
N GLY A 239 -7.36 -28.97 -12.97
CA GLY A 239 -6.72 -29.19 -11.68
C GLY A 239 -6.57 -27.90 -10.87
N PHE A 240 -6.26 -26.77 -11.50
CA PHE A 240 -6.15 -25.48 -10.82
C PHE A 240 -7.50 -25.07 -10.22
N LYS A 241 -8.57 -25.06 -11.03
CA LYS A 241 -9.91 -24.70 -10.57
C LYS A 241 -10.36 -25.61 -9.42
N ARG A 242 -10.13 -26.92 -9.55
CA ARG A 242 -10.44 -27.89 -8.49
C ARG A 242 -9.68 -27.59 -7.19
N LEU A 243 -8.39 -27.26 -7.25
CA LEU A 243 -7.61 -26.92 -6.06
C LEU A 243 -8.12 -25.65 -5.38
N VAL A 244 -8.46 -24.61 -6.17
CA VAL A 244 -9.08 -23.40 -5.63
C VAL A 244 -10.43 -23.72 -4.96
N THR A 245 -11.29 -24.52 -5.59
CA THR A 245 -12.56 -24.92 -4.97
C THR A 245 -12.37 -25.71 -3.68
N LEU A 246 -11.46 -26.69 -3.67
CA LEU A 246 -11.19 -27.54 -2.49
C LEU A 246 -10.53 -26.78 -1.33
N SER A 247 -9.86 -25.65 -1.60
CA SER A 247 -9.29 -24.80 -0.55
C SER A 247 -10.36 -24.15 0.34
N GLY A 248 -11.64 -24.13 -0.09
CA GLY A 248 -12.72 -23.47 0.64
C GLY A 248 -12.67 -21.94 0.58
N VAL A 249 -11.74 -21.36 -0.21
CA VAL A 249 -11.48 -19.91 -0.25
C VAL A 249 -12.72 -19.07 -0.54
N ARG A 250 -13.62 -19.57 -1.37
CA ARG A 250 -14.88 -18.91 -1.67
C ARG A 250 -15.71 -18.67 -0.40
N MET A 251 -15.72 -19.63 0.52
CA MET A 251 -16.50 -19.54 1.76
C MET A 251 -15.88 -18.56 2.75
N ALA A 252 -14.57 -18.30 2.65
CA ALA A 252 -13.85 -17.34 3.48
C ALA A 252 -14.16 -15.88 3.11
N ILE A 253 -14.55 -15.60 1.86
CA ILE A 253 -15.05 -14.28 1.47
C ILE A 253 -16.47 -14.14 2.05
N PRO A 254 -16.84 -13.08 2.79
CA PRO A 254 -18.22 -12.87 3.26
C PRO A 254 -19.23 -12.69 2.11
N PRO A 255 -20.50 -13.13 2.26
CA PRO A 255 -21.58 -12.76 1.31
C PRO A 255 -21.83 -11.26 1.33
N ASP A 256 -22.23 -10.70 0.19
CA ASP A 256 -22.59 -9.28 0.02
C ASP A 256 -21.44 -8.29 0.26
N LEU A 257 -20.21 -8.77 0.45
CA LEU A 257 -19.05 -7.91 0.64
C LEU A 257 -18.78 -7.09 -0.63
N GLY A 258 -18.70 -5.77 -0.50
CA GLY A 258 -18.44 -4.85 -1.62
C GLY A 258 -19.46 -4.99 -2.75
N ARG A 259 -20.74 -5.14 -2.37
CA ARG A 259 -21.86 -5.29 -3.30
C ARG A 259 -22.10 -3.99 -4.07
N THR A 260 -22.17 -4.09 -5.39
CA THR A 260 -22.44 -2.98 -6.31
C THR A 260 -23.93 -2.93 -6.70
N HIS A 261 -24.35 -1.86 -7.39
CA HIS A 261 -25.75 -1.63 -7.78
C HIS A 261 -26.35 -2.73 -8.67
N ASP A 262 -25.52 -3.46 -9.43
CA ASP A 262 -25.92 -4.63 -10.23
C ASP A 262 -26.05 -5.92 -9.39
N GLY A 263 -25.82 -5.85 -8.08
CA GLY A 263 -25.83 -6.98 -7.16
C GLY A 263 -24.54 -7.80 -7.13
N SER A 264 -23.50 -7.43 -7.89
CA SER A 264 -22.22 -8.13 -7.84
C SER A 264 -21.48 -7.83 -6.53
N ASP A 265 -21.09 -8.86 -5.79
CA ASP A 265 -20.20 -8.79 -4.62
C ASP A 265 -18.81 -9.37 -4.93
N VAL A 266 -17.88 -9.31 -3.96
CA VAL A 266 -16.54 -9.87 -4.11
C VAL A 266 -16.58 -11.37 -4.47
N ARG A 267 -17.53 -12.14 -3.93
CA ARG A 267 -17.67 -13.57 -4.25
C ARG A 267 -17.99 -13.80 -5.72
N SER A 268 -18.97 -13.07 -6.25
CA SER A 268 -19.39 -13.16 -7.64
C SER A 268 -18.27 -12.74 -8.60
N ARG A 269 -17.53 -11.67 -8.26
CA ARG A 269 -16.35 -11.22 -9.03
C ARG A 269 -15.23 -12.25 -8.98
N PHE A 270 -14.95 -12.84 -7.82
CA PHE A 270 -13.97 -13.92 -7.67
C PHE A 270 -14.34 -15.15 -8.52
N GLU A 271 -15.60 -15.57 -8.53
CA GLU A 271 -16.07 -16.67 -9.38
C GLU A 271 -15.92 -16.38 -10.88
N HIS A 272 -16.26 -15.14 -11.30
CA HIS A 272 -16.07 -14.68 -12.67
C HIS A 272 -14.59 -14.79 -13.07
N LEU A 273 -13.70 -14.24 -12.24
CA LEU A 273 -12.26 -14.27 -12.44
C LEU A 273 -11.69 -15.70 -12.44
N LEU A 274 -12.22 -16.61 -11.61
CA LEU A 274 -11.80 -18.01 -11.62
C LEU A 274 -12.23 -18.73 -12.92
N LYS A 275 -13.37 -18.34 -13.49
CA LYS A 275 -13.87 -18.90 -14.73
C LYS A 275 -13.09 -18.38 -15.94
N ASP A 276 -12.93 -17.06 -16.01
CA ASP A 276 -12.28 -16.31 -17.09
C ASP A 276 -11.48 -15.11 -16.52
N PRO A 277 -10.22 -15.32 -16.11
CA PRO A 277 -9.41 -14.31 -15.43
C PRO A 277 -9.01 -13.13 -16.32
N PHE A 278 -9.28 -13.23 -17.63
CA PHE A 278 -8.84 -12.25 -18.62
C PHE A 278 -10.00 -11.50 -19.27
N SER A 279 -11.24 -11.88 -18.93
CA SER A 279 -12.43 -11.15 -19.33
C SER A 279 -12.50 -9.83 -18.56
N PRO A 280 -12.69 -8.68 -19.24
CA PRO A 280 -12.90 -7.42 -18.55
C PRO A 280 -14.18 -7.51 -17.73
N GLN A 281 -14.11 -7.05 -16.49
CA GLN A 281 -15.31 -6.86 -15.70
C GLN A 281 -16.07 -5.65 -16.25
N LYS A 282 -17.40 -5.71 -16.19
CA LYS A 282 -18.28 -4.59 -16.58
C LYS A 282 -19.29 -4.30 -15.47
N PRO A 283 -18.82 -4.00 -14.25
CA PRO A 283 -19.73 -3.68 -13.16
C PRO A 283 -20.51 -2.40 -13.46
N HIS A 284 -21.73 -2.31 -12.95
CA HIS A 284 -22.52 -1.08 -13.02
C HIS A 284 -22.08 -0.10 -11.92
N LEU A 285 -21.19 0.84 -12.26
CA LEU A 285 -20.50 1.74 -11.33
C LEU A 285 -21.09 3.15 -11.20
N THR A 286 -22.21 3.44 -11.87
CA THR A 286 -22.76 4.80 -11.91
C THR A 286 -23.08 5.29 -10.50
N GLY A 287 -22.42 6.38 -10.08
CA GLY A 287 -22.59 7.02 -8.78
C GLY A 287 -22.00 6.26 -7.59
N LEU A 288 -21.25 5.17 -7.82
CA LEU A 288 -20.58 4.41 -6.77
C LEU A 288 -19.22 5.04 -6.47
N ASP A 289 -18.95 5.31 -5.19
CA ASP A 289 -17.65 5.79 -4.71
C ASP A 289 -16.97 4.80 -3.73
N LEU A 290 -15.78 5.15 -3.22
CA LEU A 290 -15.09 4.31 -2.23
C LEU A 290 -15.70 4.43 -0.82
N GLY A 291 -16.36 5.52 -0.47
CA GLY A 291 -17.06 5.66 0.81
C GLY A 291 -18.15 4.61 0.94
N ASP A 292 -18.99 4.48 -0.10
CA ASP A 292 -20.05 3.46 -0.22
C ASP A 292 -19.53 2.03 -0.01
N LEU A 293 -18.29 1.78 -0.44
CA LEU A 293 -17.68 0.45 -0.46
C LEU A 293 -16.88 0.13 0.80
N LEU A 294 -16.17 1.11 1.38
CA LEU A 294 -15.13 0.88 2.37
C LEU A 294 -15.47 1.41 3.76
N GLU A 295 -16.26 2.46 3.90
CA GLU A 295 -16.63 2.98 5.22
C GLU A 295 -17.44 1.93 6.01
N GLY A 296 -17.09 1.75 7.29
CA GLY A 296 -17.63 0.70 8.15
C GLY A 296 -17.12 -0.71 7.85
N ARG A 297 -16.18 -0.88 6.92
CA ARG A 297 -15.53 -2.18 6.66
C ARG A 297 -14.25 -2.35 7.47
N GLU A 298 -13.95 -3.59 7.81
CA GLU A 298 -12.64 -3.95 8.34
C GLU A 298 -11.56 -3.82 7.25
N TRP A 299 -10.32 -3.56 7.67
CA TRP A 299 -9.16 -3.43 6.79
C TRP A 299 -9.06 -4.59 5.80
N GLN A 300 -9.18 -5.83 6.29
CA GLN A 300 -9.09 -7.04 5.46
C GLN A 300 -10.20 -7.13 4.41
N GLU A 301 -11.42 -6.72 4.77
CA GLU A 301 -12.57 -6.68 3.89
C GLU A 301 -12.37 -5.65 2.78
N ALA A 302 -11.91 -4.45 3.14
CA ALA A 302 -11.57 -3.40 2.21
C ALA A 302 -10.52 -3.83 1.19
N MET A 303 -9.47 -4.54 1.62
CA MET A 303 -8.45 -5.06 0.70
C MET A 303 -9.04 -6.06 -0.30
N LEU A 304 -9.97 -6.92 0.13
CA LEU A 304 -10.68 -7.84 -0.78
C LEU A 304 -11.57 -7.08 -1.77
N ILE A 305 -12.28 -6.05 -1.32
CA ILE A 305 -13.12 -5.21 -2.19
C ILE A 305 -12.26 -4.55 -3.27
N LEU A 306 -11.20 -3.83 -2.87
CA LEU A 306 -10.32 -3.10 -3.79
C LEU A 306 -9.69 -4.02 -4.84
N ASN A 307 -9.21 -5.19 -4.45
CA ASN A 307 -8.54 -6.14 -5.35
C ASN A 307 -9.51 -7.02 -6.16
N SER A 308 -10.82 -6.90 -5.92
CA SER A 308 -11.82 -7.60 -6.72
C SER A 308 -12.17 -6.90 -8.02
N PHE A 309 -11.86 -5.60 -8.14
CA PHE A 309 -12.08 -4.79 -9.34
C PHE A 309 -10.84 -4.75 -10.22
N ASP A 310 -11.04 -4.69 -11.54
CA ASP A 310 -9.97 -4.29 -12.46
C ASP A 310 -9.61 -2.81 -12.27
N ASN A 311 -8.39 -2.41 -12.64
CA ASN A 311 -7.93 -1.03 -12.42
C ASN A 311 -8.73 0.01 -13.23
N VAL A 312 -9.33 -0.34 -14.36
CA VAL A 312 -10.16 0.60 -15.12
C VAL A 312 -11.44 0.91 -14.34
N SER A 313 -12.09 -0.13 -13.81
CA SER A 313 -13.25 0.00 -12.94
C SER A 313 -12.90 0.76 -11.66
N LEU A 314 -11.79 0.41 -10.99
CA LEU A 314 -11.40 1.04 -9.73
C LEU A 314 -11.05 2.52 -9.90
N ARG A 315 -10.40 2.91 -11.01
CA ARG A 315 -10.15 4.32 -11.34
C ARG A 315 -11.44 5.12 -11.51
N LYS A 316 -12.50 4.52 -12.08
CA LYS A 316 -13.81 5.18 -12.19
C LYS A 316 -14.46 5.40 -10.83
N ILE A 317 -14.38 4.42 -9.94
CA ILE A 317 -14.88 4.55 -8.55
C ILE A 317 -14.09 5.65 -7.82
N CYS A 318 -12.77 5.66 -7.95
CA CYS A 318 -11.91 6.69 -7.36
C CYS A 318 -12.27 8.10 -7.85
N ALA A 319 -12.63 8.26 -9.14
CA ALA A 319 -13.02 9.54 -9.70
C ALA A 319 -14.36 10.10 -9.15
N ASN A 320 -15.20 9.24 -8.57
CA ASN A 320 -16.43 9.64 -7.89
C ASN A 320 -16.21 9.89 -6.38
N THR A 321 -15.04 9.56 -5.84
CA THR A 321 -14.74 9.67 -4.41
C THR A 321 -14.17 11.05 -4.08
N ARG A 322 -14.48 11.54 -2.87
CA ARG A 322 -13.85 12.74 -2.28
C ARG A 322 -12.33 12.71 -2.45
N THR A 323 -11.76 13.85 -2.81
CA THR A 323 -10.31 14.03 -2.94
C THR A 323 -9.78 14.91 -1.81
N ASN A 324 -8.50 14.75 -1.44
CA ASN A 324 -7.88 15.58 -0.39
C ASN A 324 -8.06 17.09 -0.61
N ALA A 325 -8.21 17.56 -1.86
CA ALA A 325 -8.42 18.97 -2.17
C ALA A 325 -9.77 19.51 -1.67
N ASP A 326 -10.75 18.64 -1.43
CA ASP A 326 -12.09 19.04 -0.99
C ASP A 326 -12.08 19.48 0.49
N GLU A 327 -11.17 18.95 1.33
CA GLU A 327 -11.04 19.33 2.75
C GLU A 327 -10.48 20.75 2.93
N ASP A 328 -9.42 21.12 2.19
CA ASP A 328 -8.79 22.45 2.25
C ASP A 328 -9.75 23.59 1.87
N SER A 329 -10.79 23.29 1.07
CA SER A 329 -11.79 24.27 0.66
C SER A 329 -12.84 24.56 1.75
N SER A 330 -13.05 23.61 2.66
CA SER A 330 -14.08 23.69 3.71
C SER A 330 -13.61 24.45 4.95
N GLU A 331 -12.32 24.37 5.30
CA GLU A 331 -11.75 25.10 6.45
C GLU A 331 -11.70 26.62 6.25
N GLN A 332 -11.70 27.11 5.00
CA GLN A 332 -11.67 28.57 4.74
C GLN A 332 -13.03 29.27 4.92
N THR A 333 -14.14 28.55 5.10
CA THR A 333 -15.48 29.16 5.18
C THR A 333 -16.06 29.32 6.60
N SER A 334 -15.39 28.83 7.64
CA SER A 334 -15.87 28.95 9.04
C SER A 334 -15.27 30.12 9.83
N GLY A 335 -14.38 30.92 9.24
CA GLY A 335 -13.78 32.12 9.85
C GLY A 335 -14.67 33.36 9.83
N GLY A 336 -15.95 33.24 10.18
CA GLY A 336 -16.85 34.38 10.34
C GLY A 336 -16.61 35.08 11.67
N HIS A 337 -15.90 36.20 11.65
CA HIS A 337 -15.72 37.12 12.79
C HIS A 337 -17.09 37.61 13.32
N GLU A 338 -17.57 37.06 14.43
CA GLU A 338 -18.59 37.70 15.26
C GLU A 338 -17.91 38.69 16.23
N ASN A 339 -17.90 39.98 15.84
CA ASN A 339 -17.61 41.07 16.76
C ASN A 339 -18.77 41.21 17.76
N MET A 340 -18.57 40.76 19.00
CA MET A 340 -19.44 41.11 20.13
C MET A 340 -19.14 42.53 20.59
N ASP A 341 -20.00 43.48 20.23
CA ASP A 341 -20.08 44.81 20.82
C ASP A 341 -20.66 44.70 22.25
N HIS A 342 -19.81 44.92 23.26
CA HIS A 342 -20.27 45.12 24.64
C HIS A 342 -20.83 46.54 24.80
N SER A 343 -22.14 46.66 24.72
CA SER A 343 -22.89 47.85 25.16
C SER A 343 -22.92 47.90 26.69
N ALA A 344 -22.22 48.89 27.25
CA ALA A 344 -22.28 49.23 28.66
C ALA A 344 -23.50 50.13 28.93
N HIS A 345 -24.47 49.64 29.69
CA HIS A 345 -25.44 50.47 30.39
C HIS A 345 -25.68 49.94 31.80
N GLY A 346 -25.52 50.83 32.78
CA GLY A 346 -25.83 50.59 34.18
C GLY A 346 -25.35 51.73 35.06
N GLY A 347 -26.05 52.86 35.03
CA GLY A 347 -25.92 53.90 36.05
C GLY A 347 -26.80 53.59 37.25
N HIS A 348 -26.26 53.79 38.46
CA HIS A 348 -26.79 54.67 39.50
C HIS A 348 -25.80 54.79 40.66
#